data_AF-A0A1L9B5Z3-F1
#
_entry.id   AF-A0A1L9B5Z3-F1
#
_cell.length_a   1.000
_cell.length_b   1.000
_cell.length_c   1.000
_cell.angle_alpha   90.00
_cell.angle_beta   90.00
_cell.angle_gamma   90.00
#
_symmetry.space_group_name_H-M   'P 1'
#
loop_
_entity.id
_entity.type
_entity.pdbx_description
1 polymer ?
#
loop_
_entity_poly.entity_id
_entity_poly.type
_entity_poly.pdbx_seq_one_letter_code
_entity_poly.pdbx_strand_id
1 'polypeptide(L)'
;MIKKSFKATWQAQYQAERDDYLQLLNKDIFANWGTNSKPEWTAERQFMMGLNLFYSGLNDKDAQGFVAKGARMAERALQERRFESEQCKAGFPLNRGRLLRTQAYTSAILDGTFTFNSALLRQAAVDHHDWCRPYKGRQWDSQAQAYYLAAVRLSIIADDLQTARELLGAKKSFKWHEEEFQLWSQWVEARHAGGREWDGLDEYFCRVRDPNYVPDIFMEKGVLQLELGMIRYKYQRGTALPAGAWPTIFEMIAA
;
A
#
# COMPACT_ATOMS: atom_id res chain seq x y z
N MET A 1 0.31 18.67 27.16
CA MET A 1 -0.41 17.72 26.30
C MET A 1 0.51 16.53 26.08
N ILE A 2 0.22 15.36 26.66
CA ILE A 2 1.08 14.18 26.52
C ILE A 2 0.98 13.71 25.07
N LYS A 3 2.05 13.86 24.28
CA LYS A 3 2.15 13.24 22.95
C LYS A 3 2.11 11.73 23.17
N LYS A 4 0.95 11.09 23.02
CA LYS A 4 0.88 9.63 22.94
C LYS A 4 1.73 9.23 21.73
N SER A 5 2.76 8.41 21.96
CA SER A 5 3.51 7.81 20.85
C SER A 5 2.59 6.88 20.07
N PHE A 6 2.61 6.94 18.73
CA PHE A 6 1.77 6.06 17.90
C PHE A 6 2.10 4.58 18.19
N LYS A 7 3.36 4.28 18.48
CA LYS A 7 3.86 2.97 18.89
C LYS A 7 3.09 2.40 20.08
N ALA A 8 2.83 3.21 21.11
CA ALA A 8 2.07 2.77 22.27
C ALA A 8 0.62 2.39 21.91
N THR A 9 0.03 3.08 20.92
CA THR A 9 -1.32 2.76 20.44
C THR A 9 -1.32 1.47 19.63
N TRP A 10 -0.37 1.29 18.71
CA TRP A 10 -0.20 0.04 17.96
C TRP A 10 0.04 -1.17 18.88
N GLN A 11 0.87 -0.99 19.91
CA GLN A 11 1.12 -2.02 20.92
C GLN A 11 -0.15 -2.38 21.69
N ALA A 12 -0.93 -1.38 22.13
CA ALA A 12 -2.18 -1.63 22.85
C ALA A 12 -3.19 -2.37 21.97
N GLN A 13 -3.33 -2.00 20.69
CA GLN A 13 -4.19 -2.68 19.73
C GLN A 13 -3.78 -4.14 19.53
N TYR A 14 -2.48 -4.39 19.29
CA TYR A 14 -2.00 -5.78 19.17
C TYR A 14 -2.24 -6.59 20.43
N GLN A 15 -1.95 -6.07 21.62
CA GLN A 15 -2.17 -6.81 22.87
C GLN A 15 -3.65 -7.16 23.08
N ALA A 16 -4.57 -6.30 22.68
CA ALA A 16 -6.00 -6.57 22.76
C ALA A 16 -6.47 -7.67 21.79
N GLU A 17 -5.82 -7.81 20.63
CA GLU A 17 -6.22 -8.72 19.55
C GLU A 17 -5.29 -9.94 19.40
N ARG A 18 -4.29 -10.09 20.29
CA ARG A 18 -3.18 -11.03 20.11
C ARG A 18 -3.63 -12.46 19.85
N ASP A 19 -4.59 -12.96 20.63
CA ASP A 19 -5.06 -14.33 20.51
C ASP A 19 -5.77 -14.57 19.17
N ASP A 20 -6.50 -13.57 18.66
CA ASP A 20 -7.14 -13.63 17.34
C ASP A 20 -6.10 -13.67 16.22
N TYR A 21 -5.03 -12.86 16.32
CA TYR A 21 -3.90 -12.93 15.39
C TYR A 21 -3.27 -14.32 15.38
N LEU A 22 -3.00 -14.92 16.55
CA LEU A 22 -2.40 -16.25 16.64
C LEU A 22 -3.30 -17.33 16.04
N GLN A 23 -4.62 -17.27 16.26
CA GLN A 23 -5.56 -18.19 15.63
C GLN A 23 -5.55 -18.06 14.10
N LEU A 24 -5.57 -16.82 13.59
CA LEU A 24 -5.52 -16.55 12.14
C LEU A 24 -4.18 -16.96 11.52
N LEU A 25 -3.07 -16.80 12.23
CA LEU A 25 -1.75 -17.22 11.79
C LEU A 25 -1.63 -18.74 11.66
N ASN A 26 -2.38 -19.51 12.45
CA ASN A 26 -2.40 -20.98 12.35
C ASN A 26 -3.40 -21.51 11.31
N LYS A 27 -4.32 -20.67 10.80
CA LYS A 27 -5.32 -21.08 9.80
C LYS A 27 -4.69 -21.29 8.42
N ASP A 28 -5.06 -22.38 7.73
CA ASP A 28 -4.72 -22.57 6.32
C ASP A 28 -5.43 -21.52 5.45
N ILE A 29 -4.61 -20.69 4.77
CA ILE A 29 -5.09 -19.63 3.88
C ILE A 29 -5.72 -20.18 2.59
N PHE A 30 -5.49 -21.45 2.26
CA PHE A 30 -6.00 -22.12 1.07
C PHE A 30 -7.19 -23.04 1.34
N ALA A 31 -7.70 -23.12 2.57
CA ALA A 31 -8.80 -24.02 2.93
C ALA A 31 -10.03 -23.89 2.00
N ASN A 32 -10.31 -22.68 1.52
CA ASN A 32 -11.41 -22.38 0.59
C ASN A 32 -10.93 -22.01 -0.83
N TRP A 33 -9.75 -22.48 -1.25
CA TRP A 33 -9.13 -22.02 -2.49
C TRP A 33 -10.03 -22.21 -3.73
N GLY A 34 -10.67 -23.37 -3.85
CA GLY A 34 -11.56 -23.67 -4.97
C GLY A 34 -12.74 -22.70 -5.11
N THR A 35 -13.25 -22.18 -3.98
CA THR A 35 -14.41 -21.27 -3.94
C THR A 35 -14.03 -19.80 -3.73
N ASN A 36 -12.74 -19.49 -3.60
CA ASN A 36 -12.27 -18.14 -3.36
C ASN A 36 -12.37 -17.27 -4.63
N SER A 37 -13.30 -16.33 -4.64
CA SER A 37 -13.52 -15.35 -5.71
C SER A 37 -12.72 -14.04 -5.55
N LYS A 38 -12.04 -13.86 -4.42
CA LYS A 38 -11.32 -12.62 -4.06
C LYS A 38 -9.93 -12.93 -3.47
N PRO A 39 -9.05 -13.62 -4.21
CA PRO A 39 -7.71 -13.95 -3.72
C PRO A 39 -6.87 -12.71 -3.38
N GLU A 40 -7.09 -11.58 -4.07
CA GLU A 40 -6.47 -10.28 -3.76
C GLU A 40 -6.84 -9.78 -2.37
N TRP A 41 -8.10 -9.91 -1.97
CA TRP A 41 -8.53 -9.48 -0.66
C TRP A 41 -7.92 -10.34 0.44
N THR A 42 -7.83 -11.66 0.21
CA THR A 42 -7.17 -12.57 1.17
C THR A 42 -5.69 -12.25 1.29
N ALA A 43 -4.98 -12.05 0.18
CA ALA A 43 -3.55 -11.70 0.18
C ALA A 43 -3.31 -10.37 0.92
N GLU A 44 -4.06 -9.33 0.55
CA GLU A 44 -3.94 -7.99 1.14
C GLU A 44 -4.29 -8.00 2.62
N ARG A 45 -5.31 -8.75 3.04
CA ARG A 45 -5.66 -8.89 4.47
C ARG A 45 -4.53 -9.52 5.28
N GLN A 46 -3.92 -10.60 4.79
CA GLN A 46 -2.77 -11.21 5.48
C GLN A 46 -1.59 -10.25 5.53
N PHE A 47 -1.30 -9.57 4.42
CA PHE A 47 -0.26 -8.55 4.37
C PHE A 47 -0.50 -7.42 5.39
N MET A 48 -1.72 -6.88 5.45
CA MET A 48 -2.09 -5.82 6.39
C MET A 48 -1.96 -6.24 7.86
N MET A 49 -2.31 -7.48 8.18
CA MET A 49 -2.08 -8.05 9.51
C MET A 49 -0.59 -8.07 9.88
N GLY A 50 0.28 -8.44 8.92
CA GLY A 50 1.72 -8.39 9.09
C GLY A 50 2.25 -6.98 9.33
N LEU A 51 1.75 -5.99 8.59
CA LEU A 51 2.11 -4.58 8.76
C LEU A 51 1.74 -4.05 10.15
N ASN A 52 0.52 -4.32 10.62
CA ASN A 52 0.08 -3.92 11.96
C ASN A 52 1.00 -4.47 13.06
N LEU A 53 1.45 -5.72 12.92
CA LEU A 53 2.40 -6.33 13.85
C LEU A 53 3.77 -5.65 13.78
N PHE A 54 4.30 -5.37 12.59
CA PHE A 54 5.53 -4.60 12.45
C PHE A 54 5.44 -3.21 13.10
N TYR A 55 4.32 -2.50 12.95
CA TYR A 55 4.12 -1.17 13.54
C TYR A 55 4.01 -1.21 15.07
N SER A 56 3.56 -2.33 15.65
CA SER A 56 3.59 -2.53 17.11
C SER A 56 5.02 -2.66 17.64
N GLY A 57 5.98 -3.05 16.80
CA GLY A 57 7.36 -3.35 17.21
C GLY A 57 7.44 -4.57 18.14
N LEU A 58 6.41 -5.40 18.14
CA LEU A 58 6.32 -6.62 18.92
C LEU A 58 6.17 -7.79 17.95
N ASN A 59 7.05 -8.78 18.08
CA ASN A 59 6.91 -10.10 17.45
C ASN A 59 7.12 -10.16 15.92
N ASP A 60 8.36 -9.91 15.49
CA ASP A 60 8.77 -9.94 14.07
C ASP A 60 8.49 -11.28 13.38
N LYS A 61 8.52 -12.40 14.11
CA LYS A 61 8.26 -13.73 13.54
C LYS A 61 6.81 -13.89 13.09
N ASP A 62 5.86 -13.46 13.89
CA ASP A 62 4.44 -13.54 13.54
C ASP A 62 4.10 -12.55 12.42
N ALA A 63 4.69 -11.35 12.46
CA ALA A 63 4.58 -10.37 11.38
C ALA A 63 5.07 -10.96 10.04
N GLN A 64 6.26 -11.55 10.02
CA GLN A 64 6.80 -12.25 8.85
C GLN A 64 5.91 -13.42 8.41
N GLY A 65 5.32 -14.17 9.34
CA GLY A 65 4.39 -15.26 9.04
C GLY A 65 3.15 -14.79 8.27
N PHE A 66 2.58 -13.66 8.66
CA PHE A 66 1.46 -13.04 7.93
C PHE A 66 1.87 -12.49 6.56
N VAL A 67 3.01 -11.82 6.46
CA VAL A 67 3.54 -11.35 5.16
C VAL A 67 3.82 -12.52 4.22
N ALA A 68 4.39 -13.63 4.71
CA ALA A 68 4.63 -14.84 3.94
C ALA A 68 3.32 -15.49 3.45
N LYS A 69 2.26 -15.47 4.25
CA LYS A 69 0.93 -15.90 3.82
C LYS A 69 0.38 -15.03 2.69
N GLY A 70 0.53 -13.71 2.81
CA GLY A 70 0.17 -12.75 1.75
C GLY A 70 0.90 -13.05 0.44
N ALA A 71 2.23 -13.24 0.51
CA ALA A 71 3.07 -13.59 -0.64
C ALA A 71 2.61 -14.88 -1.31
N ARG A 72 2.43 -15.96 -0.54
CA ARG A 72 2.00 -17.27 -1.06
C ARG A 72 0.63 -17.23 -1.74
N MET A 73 -0.32 -16.46 -1.18
CA MET A 73 -1.64 -16.26 -1.78
C MET A 73 -1.52 -15.54 -3.13
N ALA A 74 -0.70 -14.48 -3.19
CA ALA A 74 -0.48 -13.72 -4.41
C ALA A 74 0.22 -14.53 -5.50
N GLU A 75 1.30 -15.22 -5.16
CA GLU A 75 2.04 -16.09 -6.08
C GLU A 75 1.12 -17.15 -6.69
N ARG A 76 0.37 -17.88 -5.85
CA ARG A 76 -0.53 -18.93 -6.33
C ARG A 76 -1.64 -18.37 -7.23
N ALA A 77 -2.25 -17.26 -6.85
CA ALA A 77 -3.34 -16.65 -7.62
C ALA A 77 -2.87 -16.17 -9.01
N LEU A 78 -1.65 -15.64 -9.11
CA LEU A 78 -1.05 -15.23 -10.38
C LEU A 78 -0.64 -16.44 -11.23
N GLN A 79 0.00 -17.45 -10.63
CA GLN A 79 0.41 -18.68 -11.32
C GLN A 79 -0.80 -19.44 -11.90
N GLU A 80 -1.89 -19.55 -11.13
CA GLU A 80 -3.13 -20.19 -11.57
C GLU A 80 -4.02 -19.28 -12.43
N ARG A 81 -3.57 -18.06 -12.77
CA ARG A 81 -4.29 -17.09 -13.62
C ARG A 81 -5.74 -16.86 -13.14
N ARG A 82 -5.97 -16.79 -11.82
CA ARG A 82 -7.31 -16.79 -11.22
C ARG A 82 -8.23 -15.70 -11.80
N PHE A 83 -7.69 -14.53 -12.11
CA PHE A 83 -8.46 -13.39 -12.64
C PHE A 83 -8.95 -13.55 -14.08
N GLU A 84 -8.57 -14.63 -14.76
CA GLU A 84 -9.13 -14.99 -16.07
C GLU A 84 -10.42 -15.81 -15.95
N SER A 85 -10.66 -16.41 -14.77
CA SER A 85 -11.89 -17.15 -14.48
C SER A 85 -13.07 -16.21 -14.24
N GLU A 86 -14.28 -16.61 -14.66
CA GLU A 86 -15.52 -15.87 -14.39
C GLU A 86 -15.70 -15.52 -12.90
N GLN A 87 -15.27 -16.43 -12.03
CA GLN A 87 -15.38 -16.29 -10.59
C GLN A 87 -14.62 -15.07 -10.04
N CYS A 88 -13.53 -14.64 -10.70
CA CYS A 88 -12.67 -13.55 -10.24
C CYS A 88 -12.66 -12.34 -11.20
N LYS A 89 -13.53 -12.33 -12.24
CA LYS A 89 -13.58 -11.22 -13.22
C LYS A 89 -14.13 -9.92 -12.65
N ALA A 90 -14.98 -9.99 -11.62
CA ALA A 90 -15.54 -8.81 -10.99
C ALA A 90 -14.43 -7.94 -10.38
N GLY A 91 -14.30 -6.70 -10.84
CA GLY A 91 -13.23 -5.79 -10.41
C GLY A 91 -11.89 -5.97 -11.14
N PHE A 92 -11.83 -6.78 -12.20
CA PHE A 92 -10.68 -6.76 -13.12
C PHE A 92 -10.64 -5.42 -13.91
N PRO A 93 -9.46 -4.82 -14.17
CA PRO A 93 -8.12 -5.28 -13.78
C PRO A 93 -7.66 -4.89 -12.37
N LEU A 94 -8.40 -4.07 -11.62
CA LEU A 94 -8.01 -3.59 -10.28
C LEU A 94 -7.57 -4.72 -9.34
N ASN A 95 -8.30 -5.83 -9.26
CA ASN A 95 -7.95 -6.92 -8.34
C ASN A 95 -6.59 -7.56 -8.67
N ARG A 96 -6.24 -7.67 -9.96
CA ARG A 96 -4.90 -8.09 -10.37
C ARG A 96 -3.86 -7.07 -9.96
N GLY A 97 -4.14 -5.77 -10.17
CA GLY A 97 -3.26 -4.68 -9.75
C GLY A 97 -2.97 -4.69 -8.25
N ARG A 98 -4.00 -4.86 -7.41
CA ARG A 98 -3.86 -4.99 -5.96
C ARG A 98 -2.99 -6.19 -5.58
N LEU A 99 -3.19 -7.33 -6.25
CA LEU A 99 -2.41 -8.53 -5.99
C LEU A 99 -0.94 -8.38 -6.39
N LEU A 100 -0.66 -7.78 -7.54
CA LEU A 100 0.71 -7.48 -8.00
C LEU A 100 1.43 -6.52 -7.04
N ARG A 101 0.71 -5.48 -6.56
CA ARG A 101 1.19 -4.57 -5.50
C ARG A 101 1.55 -5.35 -4.24
N THR A 102 0.62 -6.17 -3.73
CA THR A 102 0.86 -7.00 -2.53
C THR A 102 2.07 -7.90 -2.72
N GLN A 103 2.18 -8.62 -3.85
CA GLN A 103 3.32 -9.49 -4.13
C GLN A 103 4.64 -8.71 -4.06
N ALA A 104 4.73 -7.57 -4.76
CA ALA A 104 5.93 -6.75 -4.80
C ALA A 104 6.37 -6.29 -3.40
N TYR A 105 5.42 -5.87 -2.55
CA TYR A 105 5.72 -5.44 -1.18
C TYR A 105 6.09 -6.62 -0.28
N THR A 106 5.33 -7.72 -0.33
CA THR A 106 5.59 -8.88 0.52
C THR A 106 6.94 -9.52 0.20
N SER A 107 7.30 -9.66 -1.08
CA SER A 107 8.61 -10.22 -1.46
C SER A 107 9.75 -9.33 -0.99
N ALA A 108 9.67 -8.01 -1.22
CA ALA A 108 10.71 -7.09 -0.78
C ALA A 108 10.91 -7.11 0.76
N ILE A 109 9.82 -7.18 1.53
CA ILE A 109 9.88 -7.30 3.00
C ILE A 109 10.54 -8.62 3.43
N LEU A 110 10.12 -9.75 2.86
CA LEU A 110 10.62 -11.08 3.22
C LEU A 110 12.09 -11.27 2.83
N ASP A 111 12.49 -10.73 1.69
CA ASP A 111 13.88 -10.74 1.23
C ASP A 111 14.77 -9.76 2.02
N GLY A 112 14.16 -8.90 2.84
CA GLY A 112 14.86 -7.85 3.59
C GLY A 112 15.47 -6.76 2.69
N THR A 113 15.08 -6.73 1.42
CA THR A 113 15.59 -5.77 0.43
C THR A 113 14.61 -4.63 0.22
N PHE A 114 15.13 -3.41 0.01
CA PHE A 114 14.31 -2.28 -0.44
C PHE A 114 14.41 -2.10 -1.96
N THR A 115 14.46 -3.21 -2.67
CA THR A 115 14.46 -3.26 -4.13
C THR A 115 13.19 -3.96 -4.57
N PHE A 116 12.26 -3.21 -5.15
CA PHE A 116 11.02 -3.77 -5.64
C PHE A 116 11.19 -4.33 -7.03
N ASN A 117 10.43 -5.39 -7.34
CA ASN A 117 10.19 -5.75 -8.72
C ASN A 117 9.37 -4.63 -9.39
N SER A 118 10.09 -3.68 -10.00
CA SER A 118 9.50 -2.48 -10.61
C SER A 118 8.54 -2.83 -11.75
N ALA A 119 8.72 -3.98 -12.41
CA ALA A 119 7.78 -4.43 -13.43
C ALA A 119 6.40 -4.78 -12.84
N LEU A 120 6.37 -5.44 -11.67
CA LEU A 120 5.10 -5.73 -10.97
C LEU A 120 4.40 -4.43 -10.55
N LEU A 121 5.15 -3.47 -9.99
CA LEU A 121 4.57 -2.19 -9.55
C LEU A 121 4.06 -1.33 -10.73
N ARG A 122 4.79 -1.29 -11.85
CA ARG A 122 4.33 -0.60 -13.06
C ARG A 122 3.07 -1.25 -13.63
N GLN A 123 3.03 -2.58 -13.70
CA GLN A 123 1.82 -3.28 -14.14
C GLN A 123 0.65 -3.07 -13.17
N ALA A 124 0.91 -3.03 -11.86
CA ALA A 124 -0.09 -2.70 -10.87
C ALA A 124 -0.64 -1.27 -11.07
N ALA A 125 0.21 -0.30 -11.37
CA ALA A 125 -0.20 1.08 -11.66
C ALA A 125 -1.10 1.14 -12.90
N VAL A 126 -0.74 0.43 -13.97
CA VAL A 126 -1.56 0.31 -15.20
C VAL A 126 -2.93 -0.29 -14.86
N ASP A 127 -2.98 -1.38 -14.09
CA ASP A 127 -4.23 -2.04 -13.73
C ASP A 127 -5.16 -1.14 -12.91
N HIS A 128 -4.62 -0.37 -11.96
CA HIS A 128 -5.40 0.61 -11.20
C HIS A 128 -5.93 1.72 -12.10
N HIS A 129 -5.08 2.28 -12.97
CA HIS A 129 -5.48 3.33 -13.90
C HIS A 129 -6.54 2.85 -14.90
N ASP A 130 -6.36 1.67 -15.49
CA ASP A 130 -7.28 1.09 -16.46
C ASP A 130 -8.65 0.81 -15.87
N TRP A 131 -8.68 0.32 -14.63
CA TRP A 131 -9.93 0.18 -13.91
C TRP A 131 -10.61 1.53 -13.68
N CYS A 132 -9.87 2.58 -13.32
CA CYS A 132 -10.41 3.92 -13.09
C CYS A 132 -10.83 4.67 -14.37
N ARG A 133 -10.31 4.29 -15.54
CA ARG A 133 -10.50 4.97 -16.83
C ARG A 133 -11.97 5.18 -17.24
N PRO A 134 -12.87 4.18 -17.17
CA PRO A 134 -14.27 4.38 -17.57
C PRO A 134 -15.07 5.29 -16.62
N TYR A 135 -14.63 5.51 -15.38
CA TYR A 135 -15.38 6.25 -14.36
C TYR A 135 -15.39 7.76 -14.64
N LYS A 136 -16.60 8.33 -14.75
CA LYS A 136 -16.87 9.76 -15.03
C LYS A 136 -18.07 10.27 -14.23
N GLY A 137 -18.17 11.59 -14.06
CA GLY A 137 -19.31 12.23 -13.41
C GLY A 137 -19.57 11.66 -12.01
N ARG A 138 -20.78 11.14 -11.76
CA ARG A 138 -21.16 10.55 -10.47
C ARG A 138 -20.41 9.25 -10.13
N GLN A 139 -19.90 8.53 -11.12
CA GLN A 139 -19.10 7.32 -10.90
C GLN A 139 -17.66 7.65 -10.50
N TRP A 140 -17.22 8.90 -10.66
CA TRP A 140 -15.92 9.38 -10.19
C TRP A 140 -15.95 9.73 -8.70
N ASP A 141 -16.30 8.72 -7.88
CA ASP A 141 -16.46 8.82 -6.44
C ASP A 141 -15.11 8.79 -5.67
N SER A 142 -15.17 8.77 -4.34
CA SER A 142 -13.97 8.72 -3.50
C SER A 142 -13.17 7.43 -3.72
N GLN A 143 -13.84 6.30 -3.95
CA GLN A 143 -13.17 5.03 -4.18
C GLN A 143 -12.39 5.02 -5.50
N ALA A 144 -13.00 5.49 -6.60
CA ALA A 144 -12.32 5.63 -7.88
C ALA A 144 -11.12 6.60 -7.80
N GLN A 145 -11.27 7.71 -7.06
CA GLN A 145 -10.17 8.66 -6.85
C GLN A 145 -9.01 8.05 -6.05
N ALA A 146 -9.30 7.31 -4.97
CA ALA A 146 -8.28 6.66 -4.15
C ALA A 146 -7.46 5.63 -4.96
N TYR A 147 -8.12 4.81 -5.79
CA TYR A 147 -7.43 3.83 -6.63
C TYR A 147 -6.64 4.49 -7.77
N TYR A 148 -7.12 5.61 -8.31
CA TYR A 148 -6.35 6.38 -9.28
C TYR A 148 -5.07 6.94 -8.65
N LEU A 149 -5.16 7.49 -7.43
CA LEU A 149 -3.99 7.96 -6.70
C LEU A 149 -3.06 6.82 -6.27
N ALA A 150 -3.58 5.60 -6.07
CA ALA A 150 -2.72 4.41 -5.91
C ALA A 150 -1.86 4.17 -7.15
N ALA A 151 -2.38 4.34 -8.37
CA ALA A 151 -1.59 4.25 -9.59
C ALA A 151 -0.44 5.29 -9.63
N VAL A 152 -0.69 6.51 -9.16
CA VAL A 152 0.33 7.55 -9.03
C VAL A 152 1.42 7.13 -8.04
N ARG A 153 1.04 6.72 -6.82
CA ARG A 153 2.00 6.29 -5.79
C ARG A 153 2.82 5.07 -6.22
N LEU A 154 2.19 4.10 -6.87
CA LEU A 154 2.89 2.93 -7.43
C LEU A 154 3.93 3.32 -8.47
N SER A 155 3.60 4.28 -9.34
CA SER A 155 4.55 4.82 -10.34
C SER A 155 5.74 5.51 -9.66
N ILE A 156 5.49 6.32 -8.62
CA ILE A 156 6.54 6.96 -7.82
C ILE A 156 7.45 5.91 -7.14
N ILE A 157 6.87 4.90 -6.50
CA ILE A 157 7.63 3.83 -5.83
C ILE A 157 8.49 3.05 -6.83
N ALA A 158 8.00 2.86 -8.07
CA ALA A 158 8.71 2.20 -9.17
C ALA A 158 9.72 3.08 -9.94
N ASP A 159 10.03 4.28 -9.43
CA ASP A 159 10.89 5.30 -10.08
C ASP A 159 10.40 5.74 -11.46
N ASP A 160 9.11 5.59 -11.75
CA ASP A 160 8.47 6.05 -12.98
C ASP A 160 7.75 7.39 -12.75
N LEU A 161 8.56 8.43 -12.50
CA LEU A 161 8.05 9.78 -12.27
C LEU A 161 7.36 10.37 -13.50
N GLN A 162 7.75 9.94 -14.71
CA GLN A 162 7.11 10.37 -15.95
C GLN A 162 5.67 9.87 -16.02
N THR A 163 5.41 8.58 -15.76
CA THR A 163 4.04 8.06 -15.68
C THR A 163 3.24 8.72 -14.56
N ALA A 164 3.85 8.94 -13.38
CA ALA A 164 3.19 9.65 -12.29
C ALA A 164 2.75 11.06 -12.71
N ARG A 165 3.63 11.80 -13.40
CA ARG A 165 3.36 13.14 -13.93
C ARG A 165 2.22 13.14 -14.96
N GLU A 166 2.23 12.20 -15.89
CA GLU A 166 1.17 12.06 -16.90
C GLU A 166 -0.20 11.79 -16.25
N LEU A 167 -0.24 10.92 -15.24
CA LEU A 167 -1.46 10.63 -14.48
C LEU A 167 -1.96 11.87 -13.73
N LEU A 168 -1.08 12.67 -13.14
CA LEU A 168 -1.42 13.89 -12.41
C LEU A 168 -1.83 15.04 -13.35
N GLY A 169 -1.33 15.05 -14.60
CA GLY A 169 -1.73 16.01 -15.64
C GLY A 169 -3.11 15.74 -16.27
N ALA A 170 -3.76 14.63 -15.93
CA ALA A 170 -5.09 14.29 -16.47
C ALA A 170 -6.16 15.29 -16.01
N LYS A 171 -7.05 15.69 -16.92
CA LYS A 171 -8.19 16.59 -16.63
C LYS A 171 -9.30 15.85 -15.86
N LYS A 172 -9.04 15.53 -14.59
CA LYS A 172 -9.99 14.91 -13.65
C LYS A 172 -10.13 15.78 -12.39
N SER A 173 -11.32 15.80 -11.78
CA SER A 173 -11.58 16.53 -10.53
C SER A 173 -11.38 15.61 -9.34
N PHE A 174 -10.51 15.97 -8.41
CA PHE A 174 -10.22 15.16 -7.22
C PHE A 174 -10.95 15.70 -5.98
N LYS A 175 -12.27 15.95 -6.08
CA LYS A 175 -13.04 16.58 -4.98
C LYS A 175 -12.85 15.90 -3.62
N TRP A 176 -12.77 14.56 -3.58
CA TRP A 176 -12.66 13.82 -2.32
C TRP A 176 -11.22 13.70 -1.85
N HIS A 177 -10.25 13.67 -2.78
CA HIS A 177 -8.83 13.50 -2.50
C HIS A 177 -8.00 14.71 -2.97
N GLU A 178 -8.52 15.93 -2.80
CA GLU A 178 -7.93 17.14 -3.37
C GLU A 178 -6.54 17.40 -2.79
N GLU A 179 -6.42 17.30 -1.47
CA GLU A 179 -5.16 17.49 -0.76
C GLU A 179 -4.08 16.51 -1.23
N GLU A 180 -4.39 15.21 -1.28
CA GLU A 180 -3.43 14.19 -1.74
C GLU A 180 -3.02 14.43 -3.20
N PHE A 181 -3.97 14.75 -4.07
CA PHE A 181 -3.70 15.08 -5.48
C PHE A 181 -2.79 16.30 -5.63
N GLN A 182 -3.05 17.38 -4.88
CA GLN A 182 -2.25 18.60 -4.92
C GLN A 182 -0.83 18.35 -4.41
N LEU A 183 -0.68 17.61 -3.31
CA LEU A 183 0.62 17.25 -2.76
C LEU A 183 1.45 16.44 -3.76
N TRP A 184 0.87 15.42 -4.39
CA TRP A 184 1.58 14.65 -5.40
C TRP A 184 1.89 15.46 -6.65
N SER A 185 0.98 16.32 -7.10
CA SER A 185 1.20 17.21 -8.26
C SER A 185 2.39 18.13 -8.03
N GLN A 186 2.42 18.83 -6.90
CA GLN A 186 3.51 19.74 -6.54
C GLN A 186 4.82 18.98 -6.39
N TRP A 187 4.80 17.84 -5.69
CA TRP A 187 6.00 17.06 -5.42
C TRP A 187 6.62 16.46 -6.69
N VAL A 188 5.80 15.87 -7.57
CA VAL A 188 6.28 15.27 -8.83
C VAL A 188 6.86 16.35 -9.74
N GLU A 189 6.20 17.51 -9.88
CA GLU A 189 6.74 18.62 -10.66
C GLU A 189 8.04 19.18 -10.08
N ALA A 190 8.10 19.38 -8.76
CA ALA A 190 9.32 19.83 -8.09
C ALA A 190 10.48 18.85 -8.31
N ARG A 191 10.23 17.53 -8.23
CA ARG A 191 11.23 16.50 -8.50
C ARG A 191 11.69 16.49 -9.94
N HIS A 192 10.79 16.66 -10.91
CA HIS A 192 11.15 16.84 -12.31
C HIS A 192 12.05 18.07 -12.54
N ALA A 193 11.86 19.14 -11.75
CA ALA A 193 12.70 20.33 -11.78
C ALA A 193 14.00 20.22 -10.94
N GLY A 194 14.29 19.05 -10.33
CA GLY A 194 15.47 18.84 -9.49
C GLY A 194 15.35 19.32 -8.04
N GLY A 195 14.15 19.74 -7.62
CA GLY A 195 13.83 20.15 -6.25
C GLY A 195 13.74 18.99 -5.26
N ARG A 196 13.64 19.32 -3.96
CA ARG A 196 13.55 18.36 -2.84
C ARG A 196 12.46 18.70 -1.83
N GLU A 197 11.54 19.59 -2.18
CA GLU A 197 10.50 20.06 -1.27
C GLU A 197 9.60 18.91 -0.79
N TRP A 198 9.30 18.89 0.51
CA TRP A 198 8.61 17.77 1.16
C TRP A 198 7.64 18.23 2.28
N ASP A 199 7.60 19.51 2.63
CA ASP A 199 6.95 19.99 3.86
C ASP A 199 5.47 19.61 3.98
N GLY A 200 4.67 19.78 2.91
CA GLY A 200 3.25 19.39 2.92
C GLY A 200 3.02 17.86 2.97
N LEU A 201 3.93 17.06 2.40
CA LEU A 201 3.85 15.60 2.47
C LEU A 201 4.14 15.08 3.88
N ASP A 202 4.95 15.79 4.66
CA ASP A 202 5.28 15.42 6.04
C ASP A 202 4.08 15.57 6.98
N GLU A 203 3.30 16.63 6.83
CA GLU A 203 2.05 16.82 7.57
C GLU A 203 1.01 15.76 7.19
N TYR A 204 0.84 15.53 5.89
CA TYR A 204 -0.05 14.49 5.36
C TYR A 204 0.31 13.10 5.89
N PHE A 205 1.60 12.74 5.84
CA PHE A 205 2.12 11.48 6.38
C PHE A 205 1.87 11.37 7.88
N CYS A 206 2.12 12.43 8.66
CA CYS A 206 1.86 12.44 10.10
C CYS A 206 0.40 12.19 10.44
N ARG A 207 -0.54 12.72 9.66
CA ARG A 207 -1.97 12.48 9.85
C ARG A 207 -2.35 11.03 9.48
N VAL A 208 -1.90 10.56 8.32
CA VAL A 208 -2.24 9.22 7.82
C VAL A 208 -1.67 8.10 8.70
N ARG A 209 -0.45 8.27 9.23
CA ARG A 209 0.23 7.26 10.07
C ARG A 209 -0.33 7.14 11.49
N ASP A 210 -1.17 8.08 11.94
CA ASP A 210 -1.84 7.96 13.24
C ASP A 210 -2.79 6.73 13.23
N PRO A 211 -2.60 5.73 14.11
CA PRO A 211 -3.49 4.58 14.21
C PRO A 211 -4.95 4.95 14.45
N ASN A 212 -5.23 6.09 15.09
CA ASN A 212 -6.58 6.57 15.39
C ASN A 212 -7.18 7.45 14.28
N TYR A 213 -6.42 7.79 13.23
CA TYR A 213 -6.96 8.57 12.11
C TYR A 213 -8.04 7.79 11.36
N VAL A 214 -9.26 8.33 11.31
CA VAL A 214 -10.38 7.75 10.58
C VAL A 214 -10.76 8.73 9.48
N PRO A 215 -10.41 8.47 8.20
CA PRO A 215 -10.79 9.34 7.10
C PRO A 215 -12.31 9.29 6.91
N ASP A 216 -12.91 10.43 6.55
CA ASP A 216 -14.33 10.58 6.18
C ASP A 216 -14.62 10.12 4.74
N ILE A 217 -13.56 9.81 3.98
CA ILE A 217 -13.58 9.31 2.61
C ILE A 217 -13.00 7.90 2.54
N PHE A 218 -13.27 7.20 1.43
CA PHE A 218 -12.62 5.91 1.17
C PHE A 218 -11.11 6.09 1.02
N MET A 219 -10.33 5.32 1.77
CA MET A 219 -8.87 5.33 1.70
C MET A 219 -8.35 3.94 2.07
N GLU A 220 -7.38 3.43 1.31
CA GLU A 220 -6.66 2.20 1.66
C GLU A 220 -5.64 2.49 2.78
N LYS A 221 -6.10 3.04 3.92
CA LYS A 221 -5.27 3.66 4.97
C LYS A 221 -4.03 2.83 5.30
N GLY A 222 -4.23 1.54 5.54
CA GLY A 222 -3.14 0.65 5.92
C GLY A 222 -2.03 0.50 4.87
N VAL A 223 -2.42 0.38 3.59
CA VAL A 223 -1.45 0.34 2.48
C VAL A 223 -0.85 1.72 2.25
N LEU A 224 -1.66 2.78 2.34
CA LEU A 224 -1.21 4.16 2.16
C LEU A 224 -0.15 4.56 3.19
N GLN A 225 -0.28 4.15 4.46
CA GLN A 225 0.72 4.37 5.50
C GLN A 225 2.10 3.81 5.09
N LEU A 226 2.11 2.57 4.59
CA LEU A 226 3.33 1.95 4.06
C LEU A 226 3.86 2.71 2.85
N GLU A 227 3.01 2.96 1.85
CA GLU A 227 3.39 3.66 0.61
C GLU A 227 4.03 5.02 0.89
N LEU A 228 3.42 5.84 1.76
CA LEU A 228 4.00 7.11 2.18
C LEU A 228 5.32 6.93 2.92
N GLY A 229 5.43 5.95 3.82
CA GLY A 229 6.67 5.63 4.53
C GLY A 229 7.80 5.21 3.57
N MET A 230 7.49 4.41 2.55
CA MET A 230 8.44 3.99 1.51
C MET A 230 8.91 5.18 0.67
N ILE A 231 8.00 6.01 0.17
CA ILE A 231 8.34 7.19 -0.64
C ILE A 231 9.16 8.16 0.23
N ARG A 232 8.74 8.42 1.48
CA ARG A 232 9.47 9.26 2.42
C ARG A 232 10.89 8.76 2.65
N TYR A 233 11.06 7.48 2.99
CA TYR A 233 12.37 6.87 3.21
C TYR A 233 13.27 7.01 1.99
N LYS A 234 12.76 6.64 0.80
CA LYS A 234 13.48 6.68 -0.47
C LYS A 234 13.99 8.07 -0.82
N TYR A 235 13.16 9.09 -0.64
CA TYR A 235 13.44 10.44 -1.13
C TYR A 235 14.01 11.41 -0.09
N GLN A 236 13.96 11.07 1.21
CA GLN A 236 14.65 11.81 2.27
C GLN A 236 16.08 11.33 2.53
N ARG A 237 16.39 10.02 2.39
CA ARG A 237 17.71 9.48 2.74
C ARG A 237 18.74 9.42 1.60
N GLY A 238 18.35 9.71 0.36
CA GLY A 238 19.23 9.59 -0.80
C GLY A 238 19.35 8.15 -1.31
N THR A 239 19.81 7.97 -2.55
CA THR A 239 19.70 6.75 -3.37
C THR A 239 20.45 5.52 -2.87
N ALA A 240 21.29 5.63 -1.84
CA ALA A 240 21.93 4.47 -1.22
C ALA A 240 20.99 3.90 -0.16
N LEU A 241 20.23 2.86 -0.52
CA LEU A 241 19.31 2.18 0.38
C LEU A 241 20.08 1.02 1.05
N PRO A 242 20.58 1.19 2.28
CA PRO A 242 21.33 0.13 2.95
C PRO A 242 20.40 -1.04 3.32
N ALA A 243 21.02 -2.19 3.63
CA ALA A 243 20.36 -3.24 4.39
C ALA A 243 19.71 -2.65 5.66
N GLY A 244 18.48 -3.08 5.98
CA GLY A 244 17.74 -2.58 7.15
C GLY A 244 16.76 -1.42 6.90
N ALA A 245 16.38 -1.16 5.64
CA ALA A 245 15.36 -0.16 5.32
C ALA A 245 13.99 -0.43 5.99
N TRP A 246 13.53 -1.68 6.00
CA TRP A 246 12.21 -2.05 6.51
C TRP A 246 12.01 -1.71 8.00
N PRO A 247 12.91 -2.09 8.93
CA PRO A 247 12.83 -1.62 10.31
C PRO A 247 12.72 -0.11 10.42
N THR A 248 13.51 0.66 9.67
CA THR A 248 13.45 2.13 9.70
C THR A 248 12.11 2.66 9.18
N ILE A 249 11.54 2.07 8.12
CA ILE A 249 10.24 2.47 7.58
C ILE A 249 9.13 2.16 8.59
N PHE A 250 9.15 0.99 9.21
CA PHE A 250 8.17 0.61 10.22
C PHE A 250 8.26 1.51 11.46
N GLU A 251 9.46 1.83 11.93
CA GLU A 251 9.70 2.78 13.01
C GLU A 251 9.21 4.19 12.63
N MET A 252 9.47 4.64 11.41
CA MET A 252 9.00 5.94 10.91
C MET A 252 7.47 6.03 10.87
N ILE A 253 6.78 4.92 10.60
CA ILE A 253 5.30 4.86 10.66
C ILE A 253 4.82 4.82 12.11
N ALA A 254 5.52 4.08 12.97
CA ALA A 254 5.14 3.88 14.37
C ALA A 254 5.55 5.01 15.34
N ALA A 255 6.46 5.93 14.98
CA ALA A 255 6.99 6.94 15.90
C ALA A 255 5.98 8.05 16.27
#